data_AF-A0A4V1SVN7-F1
#
_entry.id   AF-A0A4V1SVN7-F1
#
_cell.length_a   1.000
_cell.length_b   1.000
_cell.length_c   1.000
_cell.angle_alpha   90.00
_cell.angle_beta   90.00
_cell.angle_gamma   90.00
#
_symmetry.space_group_name_H-M   'P 1'
#
loop_
_entity.id
_entity.type
_entity.pdbx_description
1 polymer ?
#
loop_
_entity_poly.entity_id
_entity_poly.type
_entity_poly.pdbx_seq_one_letter_code
_entity_poly.pdbx_strand_id
1 'polypeptide(L)'
;HNAYMSYGPTSARSLNAQWVLSSVSGIGLIHSCCDMKLLMPQVFDKVNQRQDTIKWNFSRYQPDVVTICLGQNDGVQDSVKFTTAYISFIKNIRSHYPAASIVCLTSPMGDFTLTKALKNYLTGIVNAVNKSGDKNVSKYFFSKRFMHGCGTHPDLAEHQVMAMEVASYIKKLKKW
;
A
#
# COMPACT_ATOMS: atom_id res chain seq x y z
N HIS A 1 6.94 -15.41 9.49
CA HIS A 1 7.00 -14.19 8.67
C HIS A 1 8.42 -13.63 8.67
N ASN A 2 9.00 -13.36 7.50
CA ASN A 2 10.32 -12.71 7.37
C ASN A 2 10.14 -11.38 6.64
N ALA A 3 10.06 -10.27 7.38
CA ALA A 3 9.82 -8.95 6.81
C ALA A 3 10.99 -8.48 5.93
N TYR A 4 12.23 -8.84 6.27
CA TYR A 4 13.43 -8.43 5.54
C TYR A 4 13.41 -8.92 4.08
N MET A 5 12.87 -10.11 3.83
CA MET A 5 12.75 -10.70 2.49
C MET A 5 11.44 -10.36 1.78
N SER A 6 10.53 -9.60 2.41
CA SER A 6 9.30 -9.18 1.74
C SER A 6 9.59 -8.17 0.61
N TYR A 7 8.64 -8.00 -0.30
CA TYR A 7 8.84 -7.19 -1.50
C TYR A 7 9.19 -5.72 -1.19
N GLY A 8 8.65 -5.14 -0.12
CA GLY A 8 8.90 -3.75 0.26
C GLY A 8 10.39 -3.48 0.57
N PRO A 9 10.96 -4.11 1.62
CA PRO A 9 12.38 -3.95 1.93
C PRO A 9 13.31 -4.44 0.81
N THR A 10 12.93 -5.48 0.08
CA THR A 10 13.72 -5.96 -1.07
C THR A 10 13.76 -4.91 -2.19
N SER A 11 12.64 -4.22 -2.47
CA SER A 11 12.60 -3.10 -3.42
C SER A 11 13.44 -1.91 -2.94
N ALA A 12 13.36 -1.58 -1.65
CA ALA A 12 14.12 -0.47 -1.09
C ALA A 12 15.64 -0.73 -1.19
N ARG A 13 16.10 -1.94 -0.84
CA ARG A 13 17.51 -2.32 -0.97
C ARG A 13 18.00 -2.30 -2.42
N SER A 14 17.19 -2.73 -3.39
CA SER A 14 17.59 -2.68 -4.80
C SER A 14 17.65 -1.25 -5.36
N LEU A 15 16.97 -0.31 -4.72
CA LEU A 15 17.01 1.13 -5.00
C LEU A 15 18.03 1.88 -4.13
N ASN A 16 18.81 1.18 -3.30
CA ASN A 16 19.71 1.77 -2.30
C ASN A 16 19.00 2.81 -1.39
N ALA A 17 17.74 2.54 -1.04
CA ALA A 17 16.89 3.42 -0.24
C ALA A 17 16.69 2.87 1.17
N GLN A 18 16.47 3.78 2.12
CA GLN A 18 15.92 3.44 3.44
C GLN A 18 14.45 3.00 3.31
N TRP A 19 13.93 2.30 4.32
CA TRP A 19 12.53 1.88 4.34
C TRP A 19 11.93 1.91 5.75
N VAL A 20 10.62 2.12 5.79
CA VAL A 20 9.76 1.94 6.97
C VAL A 20 8.61 1.04 6.56
N LEU A 21 8.24 0.10 7.42
CA LEU A 21 7.08 -0.76 7.21
C LEU A 21 5.95 -0.39 8.18
N SER A 22 4.83 -0.02 7.59
CA SER A 22 3.55 0.22 8.25
C SER A 22 2.58 -0.86 7.77
N SER A 23 2.63 -2.04 8.38
CA SER A 23 1.77 -3.17 8.03
C SER A 23 1.34 -4.04 9.22
N VAL A 24 0.11 -4.53 9.16
CA VAL A 24 -0.47 -5.49 10.11
C VAL A 24 -1.18 -6.57 9.31
N SER A 25 -0.87 -7.84 9.54
CA SER A 25 -1.56 -8.95 8.85
C SER A 25 -3.07 -8.87 9.07
N GLY A 26 -3.83 -8.97 7.98
CA GLY A 26 -5.30 -8.94 8.01
C GLY A 26 -5.92 -7.54 8.07
N ILE A 27 -5.10 -6.47 8.14
CA ILE A 27 -5.64 -5.12 8.21
C ILE A 27 -6.18 -4.65 6.85
N GLY A 28 -7.31 -3.98 6.88
CA GLY A 28 -7.89 -3.30 5.73
C GLY A 28 -8.00 -1.81 5.93
N LEU A 29 -8.59 -1.17 4.92
CA LEU A 29 -8.85 0.25 4.88
C LEU A 29 -10.21 0.58 5.54
N ILE A 30 -11.22 -0.22 5.23
CA ILE A 30 -12.60 -0.13 5.75
C ILE A 30 -13.05 -1.43 6.43
N HIS A 31 -12.51 -2.58 6.01
CA HIS A 31 -12.78 -3.88 6.62
C HIS A 31 -11.50 -4.71 6.77
N SER A 32 -11.25 -5.17 7.99
CA SER A 32 -10.17 -6.11 8.30
C SER A 32 -10.71 -7.54 8.42
N CYS A 33 -9.85 -8.54 8.25
CA CYS A 33 -10.25 -9.95 8.36
C CYS A 33 -10.14 -10.49 9.79
N CYS A 34 -10.54 -11.74 10.00
CA CYS A 34 -10.32 -12.49 11.26
C CYS A 34 -10.84 -11.77 12.52
N ASP A 35 -12.03 -11.17 12.44
CA ASP A 35 -12.69 -10.41 13.51
C ASP A 35 -11.89 -9.21 14.05
N MET A 36 -10.82 -8.82 13.36
CA MET A 36 -10.04 -7.66 13.72
C MET A 36 -10.85 -6.39 13.43
N LYS A 37 -11.07 -5.57 14.47
CA LYS A 37 -11.78 -4.29 14.33
C LYS A 37 -10.88 -3.12 13.92
N LEU A 38 -9.58 -3.33 13.96
CA LEU A 38 -8.57 -2.31 13.70
C LEU A 38 -8.46 -2.03 12.20
N LEU A 39 -8.45 -0.76 11.80
CA LEU A 39 -8.28 -0.32 10.41
C LEU A 39 -6.99 0.48 10.25
N MET A 40 -6.33 0.36 9.10
CA MET A 40 -5.03 1.02 8.88
C MET A 40 -5.08 2.55 9.11
N PRO A 41 -6.11 3.30 8.66
CA PRO A 41 -6.17 4.73 8.94
C PRO A 41 -6.16 5.11 10.43
N GLN A 42 -6.63 4.23 11.32
CA GLN A 42 -6.65 4.48 12.77
C GLN A 42 -5.28 4.32 13.43
N VAL A 43 -4.41 3.52 12.84
CA VAL A 43 -3.13 3.12 13.45
C VAL A 43 -1.90 3.50 12.62
N PHE A 44 -2.10 4.16 11.47
CA PHE A 44 -1.01 4.62 10.63
C PHE A 44 -0.11 5.63 11.35
N ASP A 45 -0.66 6.45 12.25
CA ASP A 45 0.07 7.43 13.05
C ASP A 45 0.70 6.84 14.32
N LYS A 46 0.81 5.50 14.46
CA LYS A 46 1.32 4.84 15.67
C LYS A 46 2.66 4.19 15.46
N VAL A 47 3.46 4.16 16.52
CA VAL A 47 4.72 3.39 16.59
C VAL A 47 4.42 1.88 16.54
N ASN A 48 3.40 1.43 17.28
CA ASN A 48 2.93 0.06 17.26
C ASN A 48 1.54 0.00 16.63
N GLN A 49 1.43 -0.52 15.42
CA GLN A 49 0.16 -0.50 14.69
C GLN A 49 -0.85 -1.55 15.17
N ARG A 50 -0.50 -2.42 16.12
CA ARG A 50 -1.47 -3.27 16.83
C ARG A 50 -2.05 -2.60 18.07
N GLN A 51 -1.55 -1.42 18.45
CA GLN A 51 -1.95 -0.69 19.64
C GLN A 51 -2.11 0.79 19.33
N ASP A 52 -3.32 1.31 19.46
CA ASP A 52 -3.60 2.75 19.35
C ASP A 52 -3.13 3.48 20.62
N THR A 53 -1.82 3.62 20.79
CA THR A 53 -1.20 4.17 22.00
C THR A 53 -0.20 5.29 21.69
N ILE A 54 1.01 4.93 21.28
CA ILE A 54 2.11 5.89 21.08
C ILE A 54 2.09 6.41 19.65
N LYS A 55 1.93 7.73 19.50
CA LYS A 55 2.00 8.39 18.20
C LYS A 55 3.43 8.37 17.63
N TRP A 56 3.54 8.04 16.35
CA TRP A 56 4.77 8.17 15.58
C TRP A 56 5.07 9.65 15.32
N ASN A 57 6.32 10.05 15.53
CA ASN A 57 6.78 11.37 15.13
C ASN A 57 7.21 11.36 13.65
N PHE A 58 6.32 11.82 12.78
CA PHE A 58 6.54 11.92 11.33
C PHE A 58 7.71 12.83 10.92
N SER A 59 8.19 13.74 11.78
CA SER A 59 9.37 14.55 11.47
C SER A 59 10.66 13.74 11.44
N ARG A 60 10.66 12.52 12.02
CA ARG A 60 11.85 11.65 12.08
C ARG A 60 12.17 10.96 10.77
N TYR A 61 11.21 10.88 9.85
CA TYR A 61 11.38 10.20 8.58
C TYR A 61 10.44 10.80 7.52
N GLN A 62 11.00 11.39 6.48
CA GLN A 62 10.26 12.00 5.37
C GLN A 62 10.60 11.23 4.08
N PRO A 63 9.75 10.29 3.64
CA PRO A 63 10.05 9.46 2.47
C PRO A 63 9.88 10.21 1.16
N ASP A 64 10.74 9.90 0.18
CA ASP A 64 10.54 10.31 -1.21
C ASP A 64 9.36 9.61 -1.90
N VAL A 65 9.02 8.40 -1.43
CA VAL A 65 8.00 7.51 -2.00
C VAL A 65 7.24 6.80 -0.88
N VAL A 66 5.91 6.78 -0.99
CA VAL A 66 5.02 5.97 -0.15
C VAL A 66 4.25 5.01 -1.04
N THR A 67 4.37 3.71 -0.80
CA THR A 67 3.54 2.70 -1.48
C THR A 67 2.40 2.27 -0.58
N ILE A 68 1.17 2.24 -1.11
CA ILE A 68 -0.02 1.78 -0.38
C ILE A 68 -0.54 0.50 -1.03
N CYS A 69 -0.48 -0.63 -0.31
CA CYS A 69 -1.02 -1.92 -0.76
C CYS A 69 -2.10 -2.38 0.24
N LEU A 70 -3.30 -1.81 0.13
CA LEU A 70 -4.49 -2.13 0.91
C LEU A 70 -5.65 -2.47 -0.03
N GLY A 71 -6.62 -3.25 0.44
CA GLY A 71 -7.78 -3.70 -0.34
C GLY A 71 -7.95 -5.21 -0.39
N GLN A 72 -6.93 -6.02 -0.04
CA GLN A 72 -7.06 -7.48 -0.03
C GLN A 72 -8.10 -7.95 0.99
N ASN A 73 -8.01 -7.45 2.23
CA ASN A 73 -8.90 -7.83 3.32
C ASN A 73 -10.24 -7.11 3.26
N ASP A 74 -10.27 -5.93 2.62
CA ASP A 74 -11.51 -5.24 2.32
C ASP A 74 -12.36 -6.04 1.33
N GLY A 75 -11.75 -6.71 0.36
CA GLY A 75 -12.48 -7.43 -0.69
C GLY A 75 -13.18 -6.49 -1.67
N VAL A 76 -14.16 -7.02 -2.40
CA VAL A 76 -15.00 -6.21 -3.31
C VAL A 76 -16.00 -5.42 -2.48
N GLN A 77 -16.09 -4.12 -2.74
CA GLN A 77 -16.81 -3.18 -1.89
C GLN A 77 -17.72 -2.27 -2.71
N ASP A 78 -18.61 -1.56 -2.02
CA ASP A 78 -19.25 -0.40 -2.63
C ASP A 78 -18.16 0.60 -3.07
N SER A 79 -18.20 0.97 -4.35
CA SER A 79 -17.12 1.75 -4.97
C SER A 79 -17.02 3.14 -4.34
N VAL A 80 -18.15 3.77 -3.99
CA VAL A 80 -18.18 5.09 -3.37
C VAL A 80 -17.55 5.03 -1.97
N LYS A 81 -17.93 4.05 -1.15
CA LYS A 81 -17.37 3.87 0.20
C LYS A 81 -15.87 3.62 0.17
N PHE A 82 -15.41 2.65 -0.63
CA PHE A 82 -13.99 2.30 -0.68
C PHE A 82 -13.14 3.46 -1.22
N THR A 83 -13.57 4.09 -2.32
CA THR A 83 -12.80 5.21 -2.91
C THR A 83 -12.78 6.44 -2.02
N THR A 84 -13.88 6.76 -1.32
CA THR A 84 -13.92 7.87 -0.34
C THR A 84 -12.95 7.64 0.82
N ALA A 85 -12.93 6.44 1.39
CA ALA A 85 -12.01 6.08 2.46
C ALA A 85 -10.55 6.15 1.98
N TYR A 86 -10.26 5.66 0.77
CA TYR A 86 -8.90 5.62 0.23
C TYR A 86 -8.39 7.03 -0.06
N ILE A 87 -9.21 7.91 -0.65
CA ILE A 87 -8.86 9.32 -0.88
C ILE A 87 -8.60 10.02 0.46
N SER A 88 -9.41 9.76 1.47
CA SER A 88 -9.20 10.32 2.82
C SER A 88 -7.88 9.85 3.43
N PHE A 89 -7.52 8.58 3.22
CA PHE A 89 -6.25 8.04 3.68
C PHE A 89 -5.04 8.62 2.92
N ILE A 90 -5.15 8.83 1.60
CA ILE A 90 -4.13 9.55 0.81
C ILE A 90 -3.94 10.97 1.36
N LYS A 91 -5.01 11.70 1.67
CA LYS A 91 -4.93 13.04 2.26
C LYS A 91 -4.25 13.02 3.63
N ASN A 92 -4.55 12.03 4.46
CA ASN A 92 -3.87 11.83 5.75
C ASN A 92 -2.36 11.63 5.55
N ILE A 93 -1.96 10.70 4.67
CA ILE A 93 -0.54 10.47 4.32
C ILE A 93 0.11 11.75 3.80
N ARG A 94 -0.54 12.46 2.87
CA ARG A 94 -0.03 13.71 2.30
C ARG A 94 0.19 14.81 3.35
N SER A 95 -0.66 14.87 4.38
CA SER A 95 -0.52 15.83 5.49
C SER A 95 0.76 15.62 6.31
N HIS A 96 1.25 14.38 6.37
CA HIS A 96 2.49 14.02 7.07
C HIS A 96 3.72 14.02 6.15
N TYR A 97 3.52 13.72 4.87
CA TYR A 97 4.58 13.59 3.86
C TYR A 97 4.27 14.46 2.62
N PRO A 98 4.39 15.79 2.73
CA PRO A 98 3.95 16.72 1.69
C PRO A 98 4.67 16.53 0.35
N ALA A 99 5.93 16.11 0.35
CA ALA A 99 6.74 15.94 -0.87
C ALA A 99 6.69 14.53 -1.49
N ALA A 100 6.17 13.52 -0.78
CA ALA A 100 6.28 12.12 -1.18
C ALA A 100 5.52 11.82 -2.48
N SER A 101 6.09 11.00 -3.36
CA SER A 101 5.31 10.38 -4.43
C SER A 101 4.51 9.21 -3.86
N ILE A 102 3.18 9.26 -3.95
CA ILE A 102 2.30 8.21 -3.41
C ILE A 102 1.94 7.24 -4.54
N VAL A 103 2.22 5.95 -4.36
CA VAL A 103 1.95 4.89 -5.34
C VAL A 103 0.92 3.92 -4.76
N CYS A 104 -0.28 3.91 -5.32
CA CYS A 104 -1.35 2.99 -4.95
C CYS A 104 -1.19 1.65 -5.68
N LEU A 105 -0.95 0.57 -4.94
CA LEU A 105 -0.73 -0.78 -5.46
C LEU A 105 -2.02 -1.60 -5.34
N THR A 106 -2.36 -2.39 -6.36
CA THR A 106 -3.36 -3.46 -6.18
C THR A 106 -2.85 -4.49 -5.19
N SER A 107 -3.76 -5.30 -4.63
CA SER A 107 -3.32 -6.53 -3.96
C SER A 107 -2.61 -7.45 -4.97
N PRO A 108 -1.44 -8.01 -4.62
CA PRO A 108 -0.77 -9.04 -5.43
C PRO A 108 -1.48 -10.40 -5.31
N MET A 109 -2.38 -10.58 -4.34
CA MET A 109 -3.05 -11.84 -4.04
C MET A 109 -4.49 -11.92 -4.57
N GLY A 110 -5.01 -10.81 -5.09
CA GLY A 110 -6.40 -10.72 -5.53
C GLY A 110 -6.71 -11.74 -6.62
N ASP A 111 -7.87 -12.38 -6.53
CA ASP A 111 -8.40 -13.18 -7.64
C ASP A 111 -8.82 -12.27 -8.81
N PHE A 112 -9.39 -12.85 -9.86
CA PHE A 112 -9.83 -12.08 -11.03
C PHE A 112 -10.84 -10.98 -10.66
N THR A 113 -11.83 -11.32 -9.83
CA THR A 113 -12.92 -10.43 -9.45
C THR A 113 -12.40 -9.26 -8.62
N LEU A 114 -11.62 -9.55 -7.57
CA LEU A 114 -11.03 -8.53 -6.70
C LEU A 114 -10.03 -7.67 -7.46
N THR A 115 -9.17 -8.28 -8.28
CA THR A 115 -8.20 -7.53 -9.09
C THR A 115 -8.90 -6.55 -10.02
N LYS A 116 -9.98 -6.97 -10.69
CA LYS A 116 -10.80 -6.10 -11.55
C LYS A 116 -11.39 -4.93 -10.76
N ALA A 117 -11.96 -5.21 -9.58
CA ALA A 117 -12.53 -4.18 -8.71
C ALA A 117 -11.46 -3.16 -8.25
N LEU A 118 -10.32 -3.63 -7.72
CA LEU A 118 -9.23 -2.77 -7.26
C LEU A 118 -8.64 -1.93 -8.39
N LYS A 119 -8.46 -2.49 -9.59
CA LYS A 119 -8.01 -1.72 -10.77
C LYS A 119 -8.96 -0.57 -11.09
N ASN A 120 -10.27 -0.80 -11.01
CA ASN A 120 -11.29 0.23 -11.22
C ASN A 120 -11.25 1.29 -10.12
N TYR A 121 -11.24 0.88 -8.84
CA TYR A 121 -11.19 1.80 -7.71
C TYR A 121 -9.95 2.68 -7.75
N LEU A 122 -8.76 2.08 -7.86
CA LEU A 122 -7.50 2.83 -7.87
C LEU A 122 -7.40 3.77 -9.07
N THR A 123 -7.98 3.38 -10.22
CA THR A 123 -8.07 4.29 -11.37
C THR A 123 -8.91 5.52 -11.05
N GLY A 124 -10.10 5.34 -10.48
CA GLY A 124 -10.97 6.44 -10.06
C GLY A 124 -10.33 7.32 -8.99
N ILE A 125 -9.74 6.70 -7.95
CA ILE A 125 -9.06 7.39 -6.84
C ILE A 125 -7.94 8.29 -7.37
N VAL A 126 -7.01 7.74 -8.14
CA VAL A 126 -5.86 8.51 -8.65
C VAL A 126 -6.34 9.64 -9.57
N ASN A 127 -7.32 9.38 -10.44
CA ASN A 127 -7.86 10.41 -11.32
C ASN A 127 -8.52 11.55 -10.51
N ALA A 128 -9.29 11.23 -9.47
CA ALA A 128 -9.93 12.21 -8.61
C ALA A 128 -8.92 13.05 -7.82
N VAL A 129 -7.93 12.40 -7.19
CA VAL A 129 -6.87 13.08 -6.43
C VAL A 129 -6.07 14.00 -7.36
N ASN A 130 -5.64 13.50 -8.52
CA ASN A 130 -4.91 14.30 -9.50
C ASN A 130 -5.76 15.46 -10.04
N LYS A 131 -7.07 15.29 -10.25
CA LYS A 131 -7.96 16.38 -10.67
C LYS A 131 -8.15 17.44 -9.57
N SER A 132 -8.06 17.03 -8.30
CA SER A 132 -8.16 17.94 -7.16
C SER A 132 -6.87 18.72 -6.83
N GLY A 133 -5.77 18.45 -7.54
CA GLY A 133 -4.54 19.26 -7.50
C GLY A 133 -3.28 18.51 -7.09
N ASP A 134 -3.40 17.40 -6.34
CA ASP A 134 -2.23 16.58 -5.99
C ASP A 134 -1.85 15.66 -7.15
N LYS A 135 -0.93 16.11 -8.00
CA LYS A 135 -0.44 15.36 -9.17
C LYS A 135 0.59 14.29 -8.82
N ASN A 136 1.05 14.21 -7.57
CA ASN A 136 2.12 13.31 -7.15
C ASN A 136 1.56 12.00 -6.55
N VAL A 137 0.44 11.54 -7.12
CA VAL A 137 -0.22 10.28 -6.80
C VAL A 137 -0.38 9.45 -8.07
N SER A 138 0.07 8.21 -8.01
CA SER A 138 0.04 7.28 -9.13
C SER A 138 -0.46 5.91 -8.68
N LYS A 139 -0.60 4.99 -9.64
CA LYS A 139 -1.06 3.63 -9.41
C LYS A 139 -0.17 2.63 -10.14
N TYR A 140 0.00 1.46 -9.54
CA TYR A 140 0.66 0.33 -10.16
C TYR A 140 -0.16 -0.95 -9.92
N PHE A 141 -0.28 -1.76 -10.97
CA PHE A 141 -0.99 -3.02 -10.93
C PHE A 141 0.02 -4.15 -11.11
N PHE A 142 0.10 -5.05 -10.14
CA PHE A 142 0.95 -6.23 -10.24
C PHE A 142 0.61 -7.04 -11.49
N SER A 143 1.64 -7.60 -12.13
CA SER A 143 1.51 -8.27 -13.43
C SER A 143 0.63 -9.52 -13.40
N LYS A 144 0.59 -10.20 -12.25
CA LYS A 144 -0.14 -11.44 -12.02
C LYS A 144 -0.51 -11.60 -10.54
N ARG A 145 -1.22 -12.69 -10.24
CA ARG A 145 -1.50 -13.12 -8.87
C ARG A 145 -0.31 -13.90 -8.30
N PHE A 146 0.01 -13.64 -7.03
CA PHE A 146 1.09 -14.27 -6.28
C PHE A 146 0.52 -14.95 -5.03
N MET A 147 0.70 -16.27 -4.87
CA MET A 147 -0.02 -17.06 -3.86
C MET A 147 0.60 -18.43 -3.51
N HIS A 148 1.87 -18.67 -3.83
CA HIS A 148 2.50 -19.99 -3.65
C HIS A 148 3.00 -20.27 -2.23
N GLY A 149 2.93 -19.30 -1.33
CA GLY A 149 3.27 -19.43 0.08
C GLY A 149 2.12 -19.88 0.98
N CYS A 150 2.36 -19.82 2.29
CA CYS A 150 1.40 -20.27 3.30
C CYS A 150 0.09 -19.46 3.28
N GLY A 151 -1.05 -20.14 3.37
CA GLY A 151 -2.37 -19.48 3.41
C GLY A 151 -2.63 -18.61 2.19
N THR A 152 -2.17 -19.03 1.01
CA THR A 152 -2.26 -18.29 -0.28
C THR A 152 -1.54 -16.96 -0.31
N HIS A 153 -0.60 -16.71 0.61
CA HIS A 153 0.29 -15.55 0.56
C HIS A 153 1.43 -15.78 -0.43
N PRO A 154 2.14 -14.72 -0.87
CA PRO A 154 3.31 -14.89 -1.71
C PRO A 154 4.44 -15.65 -1.01
N ASP A 155 5.14 -16.50 -1.74
CA ASP A 155 6.39 -17.09 -1.27
C ASP A 155 7.59 -16.15 -1.46
N LEU A 156 8.80 -16.65 -1.17
CA LEU A 156 10.04 -15.88 -1.29
C LEU A 156 10.35 -15.49 -2.75
N ALA A 157 10.19 -16.41 -3.70
CA ALA A 157 10.50 -16.17 -5.11
C ALA A 157 9.49 -15.16 -5.70
N GLU A 158 8.24 -15.25 -5.30
CA GLU A 158 7.21 -14.29 -5.68
C GLU A 158 7.46 -12.89 -5.10
N HIS A 159 7.90 -12.80 -3.84
CA HIS A 159 8.32 -11.54 -3.26
C HIS A 159 9.48 -10.89 -4.02
N GLN A 160 10.41 -11.68 -4.58
CA GLN A 160 11.49 -11.15 -5.45
C GLN A 160 10.94 -10.58 -6.76
N VAL A 161 9.99 -11.27 -7.42
CA VAL A 161 9.35 -10.77 -8.64
C VAL A 161 8.58 -9.47 -8.37
N MET A 162 7.77 -9.46 -7.30
CA MET A 162 7.05 -8.27 -6.87
C MET A 162 8.00 -7.10 -6.57
N ALA A 163 9.16 -7.38 -5.97
CA ALA A 163 10.15 -6.36 -5.68
C ALA A 163 10.77 -5.77 -6.95
N MET A 164 11.07 -6.61 -7.94
CA MET A 164 11.57 -6.14 -9.24
C MET A 164 10.55 -5.25 -9.96
N GLU A 165 9.28 -5.65 -9.94
CA GLU A 165 8.17 -4.87 -10.51
C GLU A 165 8.06 -3.47 -9.87
N VAL A 166 7.96 -3.42 -8.54
CA VAL A 166 7.81 -2.18 -7.77
C VAL A 166 9.06 -1.31 -7.89
N ALA A 167 10.26 -1.89 -7.77
CA ALA A 167 11.51 -1.14 -7.89
C ALA A 167 11.68 -0.54 -9.29
N SER A 168 11.38 -1.30 -10.35
CA SER A 168 11.44 -0.79 -11.74
C SER A 168 10.46 0.35 -11.96
N TYR A 169 9.25 0.26 -11.40
CA TYR A 169 8.27 1.35 -11.46
C TYR A 169 8.75 2.61 -10.72
N ILE A 170 9.22 2.46 -9.48
CA ILE A 170 9.71 3.58 -8.66
C ILE A 170 10.92 4.23 -9.31
N LYS A 171 11.86 3.44 -9.84
CA LYS A 171 13.05 3.93 -10.53
C LYS A 171 12.68 4.87 -11.68
N LYS A 172 11.70 4.48 -12.51
CA LYS A 172 11.17 5.32 -13.60
C LYS A 172 10.45 6.57 -13.07
N LEU A 173 9.62 6.42 -12.03
CA LEU A 173 8.86 7.52 -11.44
C LEU A 173 9.78 8.61 -10.87
N LYS A 174 10.83 8.20 -10.15
CA LYS A 174 11.74 9.10 -9.43
C LYS A 174 13.00 9.46 -10.20
N LYS A 175 13.27 8.78 -11.32
CA LYS A 175 14.52 8.87 -12.10
C LYS A 175 15.75 8.53 -11.24
N TRP A 176 15.61 7.47 -10.42
CA TRP A 176 16.72 6.87 -9.66
C TRP A 176 17.50 5.88 -10.52
#